data_AF-A0A377K9C6-F1
#
_entry.id   AF-A0A377K9C6-F1
#
_cell.length_a   1.000
_cell.length_b   1.000
_cell.length_c   1.000
_cell.angle_alpha   90.00
_cell.angle_beta   90.00
_cell.angle_gamma   90.00
#
_symmetry.space_group_name_H-M   'P 1'
#
loop_
_entity.id
_entity.type
_entity.pdbx_description
1 polymer ?
#
loop_
_entity_poly.entity_id
_entity_poly.type
_entity_poly.pdbx_seq_one_letter_code
_entity_poly.pdbx_strand_id
1 'polypeptide(L)'
;MMNNYSSYCKDNSFEILTCIYDTFLFSQELKSSLERNYGFLTKDLYRRMNWLTNKVISESDDKYGLIKGVVGRHENAPLGADVLCQARKQIQNGWNDKIWVSIEELAELEGIFQQVAIKVLSDKIYFDYHLESHIFFELKRVSSQFTSEFIASVLSSDGLIRMCEIIGETGSDSTNGPYFKFDEIYFGEILDVNELRNKAKNLDFQFIPHAFKLYLRVFWMDKNII
;
A
#
# COMPACT_ATOMS: atom_id res chain seq x y z
N MET A 1 0.91 26.43 3.31
CA MET A 1 2.24 26.62 3.93
C MET A 1 3.30 25.61 3.46
N MET A 2 2.96 24.52 2.73
CA MET A 2 3.95 23.55 2.21
C MET A 2 4.76 24.04 1.00
N ASN A 3 4.31 25.08 0.28
CA ASN A 3 4.94 25.56 -0.96
C ASN A 3 6.37 26.11 -0.81
N ASN A 4 6.86 26.32 0.41
CA ASN A 4 8.23 26.84 0.60
C ASN A 4 9.27 25.75 0.81
N TYR A 5 8.95 24.54 1.30
CA TYR A 5 9.99 23.60 1.73
C TYR A 5 10.57 22.74 0.60
N SER A 6 9.76 22.40 -0.40
CA SER A 6 10.19 21.56 -1.52
C SER A 6 11.25 22.25 -2.39
N SER A 7 11.14 23.56 -2.61
CA SER A 7 12.11 24.35 -3.37
C SER A 7 13.47 24.50 -2.69
N TYR A 8 13.56 24.24 -1.37
CA TYR A 8 14.83 24.18 -0.64
C TYR A 8 15.46 22.79 -0.65
N CYS A 9 14.72 21.73 -1.04
CA CYS A 9 15.25 20.37 -1.05
C CYS A 9 16.31 20.19 -2.16
N LYS A 10 16.01 20.66 -3.38
CA LYS A 10 16.90 20.64 -4.55
C LYS A 10 17.63 19.29 -4.69
N ASP A 11 18.96 19.31 -4.74
CA ASP A 11 19.81 18.13 -4.92
C ASP A 11 19.75 17.14 -3.73
N ASN A 12 19.32 17.59 -2.54
CA ASN A 12 19.21 16.74 -1.34
C ASN A 12 17.79 16.17 -1.14
N SER A 13 16.96 16.20 -2.20
CA SER A 13 15.55 15.81 -2.10
C SER A 13 15.37 14.39 -1.60
N PHE A 14 16.21 13.46 -2.04
CA PHE A 14 16.10 12.08 -1.60
C PHE A 14 16.44 11.92 -0.12
N GLU A 15 17.56 12.49 0.33
CA GLU A 15 18.03 12.43 1.71
C GLU A 15 17.04 13.07 2.68
N ILE A 16 16.45 14.21 2.31
CA ILE A 16 15.47 14.89 3.14
C ILE A 16 14.20 14.04 3.26
N LEU A 17 13.71 13.49 2.14
CA LEU A 17 12.54 12.63 2.16
C LEU A 17 12.78 11.38 3.00
N THR A 18 13.93 10.69 2.86
CA THR A 18 14.23 9.50 3.66
C THR A 18 14.38 9.82 5.14
N CYS A 19 14.99 10.95 5.53
CA CYS A 19 15.03 11.38 6.93
C CYS A 19 13.61 11.54 7.52
N ILE A 20 12.69 12.12 6.76
CA ILE A 20 11.29 12.28 7.16
C ILE A 20 10.62 10.91 7.30
N TYR A 21 10.79 10.04 6.32
CA TYR A 21 10.18 8.71 6.31
C TYR A 21 10.68 7.86 7.48
N ASP A 22 11.99 7.84 7.73
CA ASP A 22 12.60 7.09 8.83
C ASP A 22 12.10 7.57 10.19
N THR A 23 11.80 8.86 10.30
CA THR A 23 11.26 9.45 11.53
C THR A 23 9.79 9.08 11.74
N PHE A 24 8.98 9.10 10.67
CA PHE A 24 7.51 9.09 10.81
C PHE A 24 6.83 7.78 10.42
N LEU A 25 7.33 7.00 9.46
CA LEU A 25 6.67 5.76 9.01
C LEU A 25 6.61 4.69 10.10
N PHE A 26 7.56 4.72 11.04
CA PHE A 26 7.62 3.80 12.17
C PHE A 26 7.27 4.47 13.50
N SER A 27 6.61 5.63 13.46
CA SER A 27 6.27 6.41 14.66
C SER A 27 4.97 5.96 15.32
N GLN A 28 4.89 6.09 16.65
CA GLN A 28 3.65 5.86 17.39
C GLN A 28 2.58 6.91 17.06
N GLU A 29 3.02 8.10 16.67
CA GLU A 29 2.17 9.18 16.18
C GLU A 29 1.45 8.78 14.90
N LEU A 30 2.15 8.18 13.92
CA LEU A 30 1.53 7.68 12.70
C LEU A 30 0.55 6.55 13.02
N LYS A 31 0.98 5.55 13.78
CA LYS A 31 0.12 4.43 14.19
C LYS A 31 -1.17 4.92 14.86
N SER A 32 -1.04 5.81 15.85
CA SER A 32 -2.19 6.43 16.53
C SER A 32 -3.06 7.24 15.58
N SER A 33 -2.48 7.87 14.55
CA SER A 33 -3.24 8.62 13.55
C SER A 33 -4.02 7.71 12.60
N LEU A 34 -3.51 6.53 12.27
CA LEU A 34 -4.19 5.55 11.40
C LEU A 34 -5.30 4.82 12.15
N GLU A 35 -5.08 4.48 13.43
CA GLU A 35 -6.09 3.83 14.29
C GLU A 35 -7.24 4.78 14.67
N ARG A 36 -6.96 6.07 14.80
CA ARG A 36 -7.98 7.08 15.06
C ARG A 36 -8.56 7.52 13.72
N ASN A 37 -9.71 6.94 13.35
CA ASN A 37 -10.58 7.29 12.21
C ASN A 37 -10.95 8.79 12.16
N TYR A 38 -9.97 9.66 11.93
CA TYR A 38 -10.16 11.07 11.84
C TYR A 38 -10.57 11.43 10.41
N GLY A 39 -11.79 11.93 10.27
CA GLY A 39 -12.28 12.47 9.01
C GLY A 39 -11.35 13.53 8.40
N PHE A 40 -11.59 13.78 7.11
CA PHE A 40 -10.85 14.59 6.11
C PHE A 40 -10.11 15.87 6.58
N LEU A 41 -10.44 16.43 7.75
CA LEU A 41 -10.04 17.74 8.27
C LEU A 41 -8.96 17.74 9.37
N THR A 42 -8.46 16.60 9.84
CA THR A 42 -7.38 16.60 10.85
C THR A 42 -6.10 15.89 10.39
N LYS A 43 -5.11 15.84 11.29
CA LYS A 43 -3.66 15.68 11.13
C LYS A 43 -3.24 14.30 10.58
N ASP A 44 -3.77 13.89 9.44
CA ASP A 44 -3.33 12.70 8.73
C ASP A 44 -1.85 12.86 8.33
N LEU A 45 -0.99 12.25 9.13
CA LEU A 45 0.47 12.34 9.00
C LEU A 45 0.93 11.64 7.72
N TYR A 46 0.30 10.50 7.39
CA TYR A 46 0.59 9.76 6.16
C TYR A 46 0.31 10.60 4.92
N ARG A 47 -0.89 11.18 4.85
CA ARG A 47 -1.29 12.05 3.73
C ARG A 47 -0.38 13.27 3.60
N ARG A 48 0.09 13.83 4.72
CA ARG A 48 1.06 14.94 4.68
C ARG A 48 2.41 14.52 4.12
N MET A 49 2.91 13.34 4.50
CA MET A 49 4.12 12.79 3.91
C MET A 49 3.93 12.60 2.40
N ASN A 50 2.87 11.91 1.98
CA ASN A 50 2.56 11.69 0.56
C ASN A 50 2.44 13.01 -0.23
N TRP A 51 1.76 14.02 0.31
CA TRP A 51 1.68 15.34 -0.33
C TRP A 51 3.04 16.03 -0.45
N LEU A 52 3.90 15.93 0.57
CA LEU A 52 5.25 16.47 0.52
C LEU A 52 6.08 15.74 -0.54
N THR A 53 6.05 14.40 -0.55
CA THR A 53 6.73 13.55 -1.54
C THR A 53 6.35 13.96 -2.96
N ASN A 54 5.06 14.02 -3.27
CA ASN A 54 4.57 14.40 -4.59
C ASN A 54 5.01 15.82 -4.98
N LYS A 55 5.05 16.74 -4.01
CA LYS A 55 5.46 18.12 -4.26
C LYS A 55 6.96 18.20 -4.55
N VAL A 56 7.80 17.54 -3.76
CA VAL A 56 9.25 17.47 -3.97
C VAL A 56 9.57 16.83 -5.33
N ILE A 57 8.93 15.71 -5.67
CA ILE A 57 9.10 15.06 -6.98
C ILE A 57 8.70 16.01 -8.12
N SER A 58 7.56 16.70 -7.99
CA SER A 58 7.10 17.62 -9.05
C SER A 58 8.07 18.76 -9.33
N GLU A 59 8.86 19.18 -8.33
CA GLU A 59 9.84 20.27 -8.43
C GLU A 59 11.27 19.79 -8.65
N SER A 60 11.53 18.48 -8.61
CA SER A 60 12.85 17.92 -8.87
C SER A 60 13.21 18.04 -10.35
N ASP A 61 14.45 18.40 -10.65
CA ASP A 61 15.01 18.34 -12.00
C ASP A 61 15.30 16.89 -12.43
N ASP A 62 15.67 16.03 -11.48
CA ASP A 62 15.81 14.58 -11.67
C ASP A 62 14.62 13.85 -11.03
N LYS A 63 13.50 13.76 -11.76
CA LYS A 63 12.28 13.10 -11.27
C LYS A 63 12.44 11.60 -11.24
N TYR A 64 12.97 11.01 -12.31
CA TYR A 64 13.13 9.57 -12.45
C TYR A 64 14.10 9.02 -11.40
N GLY A 65 15.29 9.62 -11.22
CA GLY A 65 16.25 9.17 -10.21
C GLY A 65 15.70 9.26 -8.78
N LEU A 66 14.99 10.35 -8.47
CA LEU A 66 14.33 10.52 -7.17
C LEU A 66 13.23 9.47 -6.95
N ILE A 67 12.36 9.24 -7.94
CA ILE A 67 11.30 8.24 -7.85
C ILE A 67 11.91 6.84 -7.71
N LYS A 68 12.95 6.51 -8.47
CA LYS A 68 13.67 5.24 -8.38
C LYS A 68 14.23 5.00 -6.98
N GLY A 69 14.82 6.02 -6.36
CA GLY A 69 15.27 5.94 -4.97
C GLY A 69 14.13 5.73 -3.98
N VAL A 70 13.00 6.45 -4.13
CA VAL A 70 11.84 6.31 -3.25
C VAL A 70 11.21 4.92 -3.38
N VAL A 71 11.02 4.43 -4.60
CA VAL A 71 10.39 3.13 -4.90
C VAL A 71 11.30 1.94 -4.56
N GLY A 72 12.62 2.09 -4.72
CA GLY A 72 13.59 1.02 -4.51
C GLY A 72 13.99 0.76 -3.06
N ARG A 73 13.54 1.58 -2.10
CA ARG A 73 13.91 1.45 -0.69
C ARG A 73 12.78 0.78 0.11
N HIS A 74 13.11 -0.33 0.80
CA HIS A 74 12.15 -1.10 1.59
C HIS A 74 11.43 -0.27 2.65
N GLU A 75 12.15 0.60 3.34
CA GLU A 75 11.64 1.49 4.40
C GLU A 75 10.74 2.61 3.87
N ASN A 76 10.61 2.74 2.54
CA ASN A 76 9.75 3.72 1.89
C ASN A 76 8.53 3.07 1.22
N ALA A 77 8.37 1.75 1.29
CA ALA A 77 7.46 1.00 0.41
C ALA A 77 6.03 1.56 0.32
N PRO A 78 5.35 1.98 1.41
CA PRO A 78 4.04 2.60 1.32
C PRO A 78 4.01 3.85 0.44
N LEU A 79 5.00 4.74 0.58
CA LEU A 79 5.07 5.96 -0.24
C LEU A 79 5.58 5.67 -1.65
N GLY A 80 6.44 4.67 -1.83
CA GLY A 80 6.79 4.14 -3.15
C GLY A 80 5.56 3.69 -3.91
N ALA A 81 4.62 3.02 -3.23
CA ALA A 81 3.36 2.58 -3.80
C ALA A 81 2.50 3.76 -4.29
N ASP A 82 2.35 4.79 -3.46
CA ASP A 82 1.58 5.99 -3.79
C ASP A 82 2.20 6.78 -4.96
N VAL A 83 3.53 6.87 -5.00
CA VAL A 83 4.26 7.52 -6.09
C VAL A 83 4.03 6.81 -7.42
N LEU A 84 4.07 5.48 -7.45
CA LEU A 84 3.75 4.70 -8.65
C LEU A 84 2.30 4.91 -9.10
N CYS A 85 1.35 4.87 -8.15
CA CYS A 85 -0.05 5.14 -8.43
C CYS A 85 -0.23 6.51 -9.09
N GLN A 86 0.47 7.52 -8.60
CA GLN A 86 0.43 8.88 -9.13
C GLN A 86 1.09 9.00 -10.51
N ALA A 87 2.27 8.41 -10.70
CA ALA A 87 2.96 8.38 -12.00
C ALA A 87 2.09 7.72 -13.08
N ARG A 88 1.45 6.59 -12.75
CA ARG A 88 0.52 5.89 -13.65
C ARG A 88 -0.70 6.75 -14.02
N LYS A 89 -1.30 7.43 -13.04
CA LYS A 89 -2.43 8.35 -13.27
C LYS A 89 -2.06 9.51 -14.21
N GLN A 90 -0.84 10.04 -14.10
CA GLN A 90 -0.38 11.13 -14.97
C GLN A 90 -0.30 10.70 -16.43
N ILE A 91 0.24 9.50 -16.68
CA ILE A 91 0.30 8.90 -18.02
C ILE A 91 -1.11 8.65 -18.56
N GLN A 92 -1.99 8.02 -17.78
CA GLN A 92 -3.35 7.67 -18.21
C GLN A 92 -4.22 8.90 -18.51
N ASN A 93 -4.06 9.98 -17.75
CA ASN A 93 -4.87 11.20 -17.92
C ASN A 93 -4.37 12.10 -19.07
N GLY A 94 -3.20 11.82 -19.66
CA GLY A 94 -2.70 12.54 -20.84
C GLY A 94 -2.31 14.00 -20.59
N TRP A 95 -1.96 14.37 -19.35
CA TRP A 95 -1.55 15.73 -19.02
C TRP A 95 -0.05 15.87 -19.20
N ASN A 96 0.40 16.07 -20.45
CA ASN A 96 1.80 16.06 -20.86
C ASN A 96 2.71 16.95 -19.99
N ASP A 97 2.23 18.10 -19.52
CA ASP A 97 3.02 19.05 -18.71
C ASP A 97 3.27 18.59 -17.26
N LYS A 98 2.70 17.44 -16.85
CA LYS A 98 2.82 16.91 -15.48
C LYS A 98 3.33 15.48 -15.42
N ILE A 99 3.73 14.90 -16.55
CA ILE A 99 4.28 13.54 -16.60
C ILE A 99 5.65 13.54 -15.91
N TRP A 100 5.80 12.71 -14.88
CA TRP A 100 7.08 12.58 -14.17
C TRP A 100 8.07 11.63 -14.82
N VAL A 101 7.57 10.57 -15.46
CA VAL A 101 8.35 9.49 -16.06
C VAL A 101 7.69 8.99 -17.34
N SER A 102 8.47 8.43 -18.26
CA SER A 102 7.96 7.75 -19.45
C SER A 102 7.23 6.45 -19.11
N ILE A 103 6.61 5.82 -20.11
CA ILE A 103 5.97 4.50 -19.94
C ILE A 103 7.02 3.42 -19.68
N GLU A 104 8.17 3.49 -20.35
CA GLU A 104 9.28 2.56 -20.19
C GLU A 104 9.92 2.70 -18.80
N GLU A 105 10.12 3.93 -18.34
CA GLU A 105 10.62 4.23 -16.99
C GLU A 105 9.62 3.76 -15.92
N LEU A 106 8.31 3.96 -16.13
CA LEU A 106 7.29 3.45 -15.22
C LEU A 106 7.38 1.93 -15.11
N ALA A 107 7.50 1.20 -16.22
CA ALA A 107 7.59 -0.27 -16.21
C ALA A 107 8.83 -0.76 -15.44
N GLU A 108 9.96 -0.06 -15.55
CA GLU A 108 11.16 -0.39 -14.76
C GLU A 108 10.93 -0.16 -13.26
N LEU A 109 10.35 0.98 -12.90
CA LEU A 109 10.05 1.32 -11.51
C LEU A 109 9.05 0.33 -10.88
N GLU A 110 8.05 -0.09 -11.66
CA GLU A 110 7.09 -1.12 -11.28
C GLU A 110 7.78 -2.47 -11.03
N GLY A 111 8.75 -2.86 -11.87
CA GLY A 111 9.56 -4.06 -11.67
C GLY A 111 10.42 -4.01 -10.39
N ILE A 112 11.01 -2.85 -10.08
CA ILE A 112 11.73 -2.62 -8.82
C ILE A 112 10.78 -2.76 -7.62
N PHE A 113 9.61 -2.13 -7.70
CA PHE A 113 8.63 -2.14 -6.63
C PHE A 113 8.09 -3.54 -6.33
N GLN A 114 7.91 -4.39 -7.34
CA GLN A 114 7.50 -5.78 -7.13
C GLN A 114 8.43 -6.49 -6.13
N GLN A 115 9.74 -6.37 -6.32
CA GLN A 115 10.74 -7.00 -5.43
C GLN A 115 10.70 -6.41 -4.02
N VAL A 116 10.58 -5.08 -3.93
CA VAL A 116 10.45 -4.37 -2.65
C VAL A 116 9.19 -4.81 -1.90
N ALA A 117 8.04 -4.81 -2.56
CA ALA A 117 6.75 -5.17 -2.00
C ALA A 117 6.74 -6.60 -1.44
N ILE A 118 7.28 -7.57 -2.20
CA ILE A 118 7.38 -8.97 -1.74
C ILE A 118 8.21 -9.05 -0.46
N LYS A 119 9.38 -8.41 -0.45
CA LYS A 119 10.27 -8.45 0.70
C LYS A 119 9.62 -7.84 1.94
N VAL A 120 9.06 -6.63 1.84
CA VAL A 120 8.48 -5.94 3.00
C VAL A 120 7.25 -6.65 3.55
N LEU A 121 6.42 -7.24 2.68
CA LEU A 121 5.23 -8.02 3.09
C LEU A 121 5.62 -9.37 3.69
N SER A 122 6.67 -10.03 3.18
CA SER A 122 7.17 -11.30 3.74
C SER A 122 7.83 -11.08 5.10
N ASP A 123 8.64 -10.03 5.23
CA ASP A 123 9.36 -9.66 6.46
C ASP A 123 8.44 -8.98 7.49
N LYS A 124 7.16 -8.76 7.16
CA LYS A 124 6.14 -8.10 8.00
C LYS A 124 6.55 -6.72 8.50
N ILE A 125 7.32 -5.95 7.72
CA ILE A 125 7.93 -4.67 8.15
C ILE A 125 6.87 -3.66 8.59
N TYR A 126 5.71 -3.65 7.93
CA TYR A 126 4.63 -2.67 8.17
C TYR A 126 3.41 -3.25 8.88
N PHE A 127 3.49 -4.50 9.36
CA PHE A 127 2.37 -5.17 10.03
C PHE A 127 1.82 -4.35 11.21
N ASP A 128 2.71 -3.88 12.09
CA ASP A 128 2.32 -3.11 13.29
C ASP A 128 1.85 -1.67 12.99
N TYR A 129 1.97 -1.23 11.74
CA TYR A 129 1.75 0.16 11.30
C TYR A 129 0.59 0.31 10.31
N HIS A 130 -0.18 -0.75 10.06
CA HIS A 130 -1.41 -0.72 9.24
C HIS A 130 -1.21 -0.28 7.77
N LEU A 131 -0.01 -0.49 7.20
CA LEU A 131 0.32 -0.06 5.83
C LEU A 131 0.54 -1.22 4.84
N GLU A 132 0.45 -2.47 5.27
CA GLU A 132 0.65 -3.63 4.37
C GLU A 132 -0.39 -3.70 3.25
N SER A 133 -1.63 -3.30 3.53
CA SER A 133 -2.71 -3.27 2.54
C SER A 133 -2.43 -2.28 1.40
N HIS A 134 -1.83 -1.12 1.71
CA HIS A 134 -1.43 -0.12 0.73
C HIS A 134 -0.39 -0.69 -0.25
N ILE A 135 0.62 -1.38 0.28
CA ILE A 135 1.69 -2.01 -0.50
C ILE A 135 1.11 -3.14 -1.36
N PHE A 136 0.28 -4.00 -0.75
CA PHE A 136 -0.31 -5.15 -1.42
C PHE A 136 -1.19 -4.75 -2.62
N PHE A 137 -2.03 -3.73 -2.47
CA PHE A 137 -2.88 -3.33 -3.58
C PHE A 137 -2.12 -2.68 -4.72
N GLU A 138 -1.04 -1.97 -4.43
CA GLU A 138 -0.20 -1.47 -5.50
C GLU A 138 0.54 -2.61 -6.21
N LEU A 139 1.02 -3.62 -5.47
CA LEU A 139 1.57 -4.84 -6.07
C LEU A 139 0.56 -5.51 -7.01
N LYS A 140 -0.72 -5.62 -6.60
CA LYS A 140 -1.81 -6.13 -7.45
C LYS A 140 -1.99 -5.32 -8.72
N ARG A 141 -1.96 -3.99 -8.64
CA ARG A 141 -2.12 -3.10 -9.80
C ARG A 141 -0.93 -3.20 -10.76
N VAL A 142 0.26 -3.36 -10.21
CA VAL A 142 1.52 -3.49 -10.94
C VAL A 142 1.59 -4.84 -11.66
N SER A 143 1.25 -5.94 -10.98
CA SER A 143 1.27 -7.27 -11.58
C SER A 143 0.37 -8.26 -10.83
N SER A 144 -0.72 -8.65 -11.47
CA SER A 144 -1.61 -9.70 -10.97
C SER A 144 -0.90 -11.05 -10.85
N GLN A 145 -0.03 -11.38 -11.80
CA GLN A 145 0.75 -12.62 -11.79
C GLN A 145 1.66 -12.70 -10.55
N PHE A 146 2.51 -11.70 -10.33
CA PHE A 146 3.42 -11.69 -9.17
C PHE A 146 2.64 -11.70 -7.85
N THR A 147 1.50 -10.98 -7.81
CA THR A 147 0.63 -10.97 -6.63
C THR A 147 0.03 -12.35 -6.36
N SER A 148 -0.37 -13.08 -7.40
CA SER A 148 -0.92 -14.43 -7.28
C SER A 148 0.13 -15.40 -6.75
N GLU A 149 1.35 -15.36 -7.29
CA GLU A 149 2.48 -16.18 -6.83
C GLU A 149 2.82 -15.92 -5.36
N PHE A 150 2.80 -14.64 -4.96
CA PHE A 150 3.00 -14.24 -3.56
C PHE A 150 1.89 -14.72 -2.63
N ILE A 151 0.63 -14.56 -3.03
CA ILE A 151 -0.49 -15.02 -2.19
C ILE A 151 -0.49 -16.55 -2.08
N ALA A 152 -0.15 -17.26 -3.16
CA ALA A 152 0.01 -18.71 -3.12
C ALA A 152 1.11 -19.12 -2.12
N SER A 153 2.25 -18.43 -2.10
CA SER A 153 3.32 -18.70 -1.14
C SER A 153 2.87 -18.44 0.31
N VAL A 154 2.24 -17.29 0.57
CA VAL A 154 1.66 -16.95 1.89
C VAL A 154 0.67 -17.99 2.37
N LEU A 155 -0.24 -18.45 1.50
CA LEU A 155 -1.23 -19.47 1.83
C LEU A 155 -0.60 -20.82 2.14
N SER A 156 0.56 -21.14 1.55
CA SER A 156 1.29 -22.39 1.78
C SER A 156 2.13 -22.39 3.06
N SER A 157 2.66 -21.23 3.48
CA SER A 157 3.53 -21.09 4.64
C SER A 157 2.75 -20.71 5.91
N ASP A 158 2.22 -19.48 5.93
CA ASP A 158 1.65 -18.81 7.10
C ASP A 158 0.12 -18.89 7.12
N GLY A 159 -0.46 -19.33 5.99
CA GLY A 159 -1.86 -19.67 5.85
C GLY A 159 -2.79 -18.47 5.77
N LEU A 160 -4.09 -18.75 5.95
CA LEU A 160 -5.16 -17.79 5.75
C LEU A 160 -5.09 -16.60 6.72
N ILE A 161 -4.55 -16.78 7.92
CA ILE A 161 -4.40 -15.71 8.92
C ILE A 161 -3.48 -14.63 8.37
N ARG A 162 -2.31 -14.99 7.82
CA ARG A 162 -1.38 -14.00 7.26
C ARG A 162 -1.97 -13.26 6.07
N MET A 163 -2.72 -13.96 5.22
CA MET A 163 -3.44 -13.30 4.14
C MET A 163 -4.42 -12.25 4.69
N CYS A 164 -5.15 -12.57 5.76
CA CYS A 164 -6.05 -11.62 6.43
C CYS A 164 -5.30 -10.43 7.02
N GLU A 165 -4.09 -10.63 7.57
CA GLU A 165 -3.25 -9.52 8.06
C GLU A 165 -2.92 -8.53 6.95
N ILE A 166 -2.51 -9.04 5.78
CA ILE A 166 -2.08 -8.22 4.63
C ILE A 166 -3.25 -7.40 4.07
N ILE A 167 -4.42 -8.02 3.90
CA ILE A 167 -5.59 -7.38 3.28
C ILE A 167 -6.59 -6.83 4.31
N GLY A 168 -6.32 -6.95 5.60
CA GLY A 168 -7.30 -6.70 6.65
C GLY A 168 -7.62 -5.24 6.87
N GLU A 169 -6.62 -4.38 6.74
CA GLU A 169 -6.72 -2.93 6.94
C GLU A 169 -7.27 -2.19 5.71
N THR A 170 -8.16 -2.85 4.97
CA THR A 170 -8.71 -2.32 3.73
C THR A 170 -10.06 -1.65 4.03
N GLY A 171 -10.13 -0.33 3.84
CA GLY A 171 -11.34 0.47 4.08
C GLY A 171 -11.30 1.45 5.27
N SER A 172 -10.17 1.57 5.98
CA SER A 172 -9.87 2.72 6.86
C SER A 172 -9.42 3.95 6.06
N ASP A 173 -8.96 3.75 4.82
CA ASP A 173 -8.66 4.82 3.87
C ASP A 173 -9.89 5.18 3.01
N SER A 174 -10.05 6.47 2.71
CA SER A 174 -11.19 7.01 1.94
C SER A 174 -11.26 6.52 0.49
N THR A 175 -10.26 5.76 0.05
CA THR A 175 -10.10 5.27 -1.33
C THR A 175 -10.82 3.95 -1.56
N ASN A 176 -10.93 3.09 -0.53
CA ASN A 176 -11.63 1.81 -0.61
C ASN A 176 -13.01 1.81 0.06
N GLY A 177 -13.31 2.84 0.85
CA GLY A 177 -14.60 3.02 1.55
C GLY A 177 -14.80 2.03 2.71
N PRO A 178 -15.74 2.29 3.63
CA PRO A 178 -15.94 1.51 4.85
C PRO A 178 -16.53 0.10 4.66
N TYR A 179 -16.41 -0.48 3.46
CA TYR A 179 -17.05 -1.74 3.07
C TYR A 179 -16.19 -2.51 2.06
N PHE A 180 -14.93 -2.79 2.39
CA PHE A 180 -14.13 -3.69 1.57
C PHE A 180 -14.85 -5.04 1.44
N LYS A 181 -15.11 -5.46 0.20
CA LYS A 181 -15.74 -6.74 -0.14
C LYS A 181 -14.68 -7.65 -0.73
N PHE A 182 -14.45 -8.77 -0.07
CA PHE A 182 -13.64 -9.83 -0.65
C PHE A 182 -14.52 -10.67 -1.57
N ASP A 183 -14.44 -10.38 -2.86
CA ASP A 183 -15.24 -11.03 -3.89
C ASP A 183 -14.40 -11.42 -5.11
N GLU A 184 -14.99 -12.26 -5.98
CA GLU A 184 -14.34 -12.71 -7.21
C GLU A 184 -14.06 -11.58 -8.19
N ILE A 185 -14.85 -10.51 -8.17
CA ILE A 185 -14.66 -9.37 -9.09
C ILE A 185 -13.32 -8.71 -8.79
N TYR A 186 -12.98 -8.56 -7.51
CA TYR A 186 -11.75 -7.91 -7.10
C TYR A 186 -10.56 -8.88 -7.02
N PHE A 187 -10.77 -10.10 -6.51
CA PHE A 187 -9.69 -11.05 -6.19
C PHE A 187 -9.57 -12.25 -7.13
N GLY A 188 -10.56 -12.51 -7.98
CA GLY A 188 -10.59 -13.72 -8.82
C GLY A 188 -9.43 -13.84 -9.80
N GLU A 189 -8.80 -12.72 -10.15
CA GLU A 189 -7.59 -12.71 -10.99
C GLU A 189 -6.33 -13.22 -10.28
N ILE A 190 -6.30 -13.19 -8.95
CA ILE A 190 -5.10 -13.53 -8.17
C ILE A 190 -5.27 -14.78 -7.31
N LEU A 191 -6.50 -15.24 -7.07
CA LEU A 191 -6.79 -16.40 -6.23
C LEU A 191 -8.20 -16.97 -6.46
N ASP A 192 -8.43 -18.21 -6.01
CA ASP A 192 -9.77 -18.80 -5.93
C ASP A 192 -10.48 -18.38 -4.64
N VAL A 193 -11.40 -17.43 -4.77
CA VAL A 193 -12.18 -16.88 -3.64
C VAL A 193 -13.05 -17.95 -2.98
N ASN A 194 -13.63 -18.87 -3.75
CA ASN A 194 -14.54 -19.90 -3.22
C ASN A 194 -13.78 -20.96 -2.44
N GLU A 195 -12.63 -21.40 -2.94
CA GLU A 195 -11.76 -22.31 -2.22
C GLU A 195 -11.34 -21.73 -0.87
N LEU A 196 -10.92 -20.45 -0.85
CA LEU A 196 -10.52 -19.78 0.40
C LEU A 196 -11.68 -19.62 1.38
N ARG A 197 -12.88 -19.27 0.89
CA ARG A 197 -14.09 -19.22 1.73
C ARG A 197 -14.41 -20.57 2.36
N ASN A 198 -14.26 -21.66 1.61
CA ASN A 198 -14.47 -23.00 2.13
C ASN A 198 -13.40 -23.40 3.16
N LYS A 199 -12.13 -23.05 2.93
CA LYS A 199 -11.07 -23.22 3.95
C LYS A 199 -11.35 -22.42 5.21
N ALA A 200 -11.83 -21.18 5.07
CA ALA A 200 -12.16 -20.30 6.19
C ALA A 200 -13.28 -20.86 7.08
N LYS A 201 -14.28 -21.52 6.50
CA LYS A 201 -15.40 -22.17 7.21
C LYS A 201 -14.95 -23.24 8.21
N ASN A 202 -13.80 -23.86 7.95
CA ASN A 202 -13.27 -24.95 8.76
C ASN A 202 -12.30 -24.48 9.86
N LEU A 203 -12.08 -23.17 9.99
CA LEU A 203 -11.22 -22.62 11.04
C LEU A 203 -11.92 -22.60 12.41
N ASP A 204 -11.22 -23.06 13.46
CA ASP A 204 -11.71 -22.95 14.82
C ASP A 204 -11.49 -21.53 15.38
N PHE A 205 -12.58 -20.77 15.43
CA PHE A 205 -12.59 -19.39 15.92
C PHE A 205 -12.23 -19.25 17.40
N GLN A 206 -12.20 -20.31 18.19
CA GLN A 206 -11.82 -20.20 19.61
C GLN A 206 -10.35 -19.81 19.79
N PHE A 207 -9.49 -20.18 18.84
CA PHE A 207 -8.04 -19.93 18.91
C PHE A 207 -7.58 -18.71 18.12
N ILE A 208 -8.50 -18.01 17.45
CA ILE A 208 -8.18 -16.85 16.63
C ILE A 208 -8.31 -15.57 17.48
N PRO A 209 -7.27 -14.72 17.58
CA PRO A 209 -7.37 -13.47 18.33
C PRO A 209 -8.51 -12.58 17.82
N HIS A 210 -9.15 -11.83 18.71
CA HIS A 210 -10.39 -11.11 18.41
C HIS A 210 -10.26 -10.11 17.24
N ALA A 211 -9.10 -9.45 17.11
CA ALA A 211 -8.79 -8.58 15.98
C ALA A 211 -8.91 -9.31 14.63
N PHE A 212 -8.45 -10.56 14.55
CA PHE A 212 -8.50 -11.37 13.32
C PHE A 212 -9.88 -11.92 13.00
N LYS A 213 -10.78 -12.02 13.99
CA LYS A 213 -12.18 -12.38 13.73
C LYS A 213 -12.89 -11.31 12.90
N LEU A 214 -12.50 -10.04 13.03
CA LEU A 214 -13.05 -8.94 12.23
C LEU A 214 -12.56 -9.01 10.78
N TYR A 215 -11.28 -9.33 10.54
CA TYR A 215 -10.76 -9.53 9.17
C TYR A 215 -11.29 -10.81 8.52
N LEU A 216 -11.52 -11.89 9.27
CA LEU A 216 -12.13 -13.11 8.72
C LEU A 216 -13.60 -12.92 8.31
N ARG A 217 -14.32 -11.96 8.91
CA ARG A 217 -15.67 -11.59 8.46
C ARG A 217 -15.70 -11.08 7.02
N VAL A 218 -14.59 -10.51 6.54
CA VAL A 218 -14.44 -10.03 5.16
C VAL A 218 -14.59 -11.17 4.15
N PHE A 219 -14.06 -12.36 4.45
CA PHE A 219 -14.23 -13.56 3.62
C PHE A 219 -15.65 -14.13 3.72
N TRP A 220 -16.34 -13.88 4.83
CA TRP A 220 -17.61 -14.50 5.21
C TRP A 220 -18.86 -13.67 4.92
N MET A 221 -18.75 -12.45 4.36
CA MET A 221 -19.92 -11.67 3.93
C MET A 221 -20.62 -12.31 2.71
N ASP A 222 -21.19 -13.50 2.93
CA ASP A 222 -22.39 -13.95 2.27
C ASP A 222 -23.53 -13.00 2.65
N LYS A 223 -24.38 -12.68 1.67
CA LYS A 223 -25.49 -11.71 1.73
C LYS A 223 -26.56 -11.94 2.82
N ASN A 224 -26.37 -12.86 3.76
CA ASN A 224 -27.42 -13.41 4.63
C ASN A 224 -27.11 -13.42 6.13
N ILE A 225 -26.19 -12.58 6.63
CA ILE A 225 -26.02 -12.42 8.08
C ILE A 225 -26.18 -10.94 8.44
N ILE A 226 -27.43 -10.50 8.48
CA ILE A 226 -27.95 -9.40 9.31
C ILE A 226 -29.15 -9.96 10.05
#